data_AF-A0A934WT27-F1
#
_entry.id   AF-A0A934WT27-F1
#
_cell.length_a   1.000
_cell.length_b   1.000
_cell.length_c   1.000
_cell.angle_alpha   90.00
_cell.angle_beta   90.00
_cell.angle_gamma   90.00
#
_symmetry.space_group_name_H-M   'P 1'
#
loop_
_entity.id
_entity.type
_entity.pdbx_description
1 polymer ?
#
loop_
_entity_poly.entity_id
_entity_poly.type
_entity_poly.pdbx_seq_one_letter_code
_entity_poly.pdbx_strand_id
1 'polypeptide(L)'
;MDTIRELYYGNVHPFERDIKKDSESDRLAKLVLRHDAALKATMNENEQELFGKFKDAVTELNCLNECESFINGFQLGVRLIVEALHTEE
;
A
#
# COMPACT_ATOMS: atom_id res chain seq x y z
N MET A 1 2.93 -24.49 -1.23
CA MET A 1 2.28 -23.56 -2.17
C MET A 1 3.23 -23.33 -3.33
N ASP A 2 2.74 -23.43 -4.55
CA ASP A 2 3.53 -23.17 -5.77
C ASP A 2 3.27 -21.73 -6.22
N THR A 3 4.10 -20.80 -5.76
CA THR A 3 3.95 -19.36 -5.98
C THR A 3 3.82 -18.99 -7.46
N ILE A 4 4.47 -19.74 -8.36
CA ILE A 4 4.41 -19.48 -9.80
C ILE A 4 3.05 -19.85 -10.38
N ARG A 5 2.46 -20.97 -9.94
CA ARG A 5 1.10 -21.35 -10.33
C ARG A 5 0.05 -20.40 -9.76
N GLU A 6 0.20 -19.99 -8.49
CA GLU A 6 -0.72 -19.02 -7.89
C GLU A 6 -0.66 -17.67 -8.62
N LEU A 7 0.52 -17.25 -9.07
CA LEU A 7 0.65 -16.06 -9.92
C LEU A 7 -0.02 -16.25 -11.29
N TYR A 8 0.18 -17.41 -11.95
CA TYR A 8 -0.44 -17.71 -13.25
C TYR A 8 -1.97 -17.66 -13.21
N TYR A 9 -2.57 -18.16 -12.13
CA TYR A 9 -4.02 -18.12 -11.93
C TYR A 9 -4.53 -16.79 -11.36
N GLY A 10 -3.64 -15.84 -11.09
CA GLY A 10 -4.01 -14.52 -10.56
C GLY A 10 -4.41 -14.53 -9.07
N ASN A 11 -4.05 -15.56 -8.30
CA ASN A 11 -4.36 -15.63 -6.86
C ASN A 11 -3.41 -14.77 -6.02
N VAL A 12 -2.30 -14.32 -6.59
CA VAL A 12 -1.38 -13.35 -5.96
C VAL A 12 -1.75 -11.95 -6.46
N HIS A 13 -2.17 -11.10 -5.52
CA HIS A 13 -2.61 -9.73 -5.80
C HIS A 13 -1.66 -8.74 -5.10
N PRO A 14 -0.57 -8.30 -5.74
CA PRO A 14 0.44 -7.44 -5.09
C PRO A 14 -0.10 -6.08 -4.64
N PHE A 15 -1.19 -5.63 -5.26
CA PHE A 15 -1.87 -4.38 -4.96
C PHE A 15 -2.85 -4.51 -3.78
N GLU A 16 -3.36 -5.72 -3.50
CA GLU A 16 -4.31 -5.93 -2.42
C GLU A 16 -3.56 -6.11 -1.10
N ARG A 17 -3.78 -5.17 -0.18
CA ARG A 17 -3.31 -5.29 1.20
C ARG A 17 -4.43 -5.80 2.08
N ASP A 18 -4.30 -7.04 2.51
CA ASP A 18 -5.07 -7.55 3.64
C ASP A 18 -4.60 -6.88 4.93
N ILE A 19 -5.41 -5.97 5.45
CA ILE A 19 -5.23 -5.44 6.79
C ILE A 19 -5.82 -6.45 7.77
N LYS A 20 -4.94 -7.20 8.44
CA LYS A 20 -5.36 -8.12 9.50
C LYS A 20 -6.09 -7.35 10.60
N LYS A 21 -7.26 -7.85 11.00
CA LYS A 21 -8.03 -7.29 12.11
C LYS A 21 -7.17 -7.22 13.37
N ASP A 22 -7.29 -6.12 14.10
CA ASP A 22 -6.58 -5.82 15.35
C ASP A 22 -5.04 -5.70 15.22
N SER A 23 -4.51 -5.71 13.98
CA SER A 23 -3.13 -5.32 13.71
C SER A 23 -2.89 -3.84 14.02
N GLU A 24 -1.63 -3.46 14.17
CA GLU A 24 -1.24 -2.05 14.32
C GLU A 24 -1.74 -1.20 13.15
N SER A 25 -1.70 -1.74 11.92
CA SER A 25 -2.25 -1.08 10.74
C SER A 25 -3.77 -0.85 10.83
N ASP A 26 -4.54 -1.83 11.32
CA ASP A 26 -5.99 -1.71 11.54
C ASP A 26 -6.30 -0.64 12.60
N ARG A 27 -5.54 -0.64 13.70
CA ARG A 27 -5.71 0.34 14.79
C ARG A 27 -5.42 1.77 14.30
N LEU A 28 -4.34 1.94 13.54
CA LEU A 28 -3.98 3.23 12.95
C LEU A 28 -5.01 3.67 11.90
N ALA A 29 -5.50 2.76 11.04
CA ALA A 29 -6.55 3.06 10.08
C ALA A 29 -7.83 3.55 10.77
N LYS A 30 -8.25 2.87 11.84
CA LYS A 30 -9.39 3.30 12.68
C LYS A 30 -9.16 4.67 13.31
N LEU A 31 -7.93 4.97 13.76
CA LEU A 31 -7.59 6.28 14.31
C LEU A 31 -7.67 7.39 13.25
N VAL A 32 -7.13 7.14 12.05
CA VAL A 32 -7.23 8.05 10.90
C VAL A 32 -8.70 8.34 10.57
N LEU A 33 -9.56 7.32 10.52
CA LEU A 33 -10.99 7.50 10.26
C LEU A 33 -11.68 8.35 11.34
N ARG A 34 -11.33 8.17 12.62
CA ARG A 34 -11.87 8.99 13.72
C ARG A 34 -11.44 10.45 13.57
N HIS A 35 -10.18 10.70 13.24
CA HIS A 35 -9.67 12.06 13.03
C HIS A 35 -10.28 12.71 11.78
N ASP A 36 -10.45 11.96 10.68
CA ASP A 36 -11.14 12.42 9.47
C ASP A 36 -12.57 12.90 9.78
N ALA A 37 -13.33 12.09 10.52
CA ALA A 37 -14.70 12.42 10.91
C ALA A 37 -14.76 13.65 11.83
N ALA A 38 -13.89 13.71 12.84
CA ALA A 38 -13.82 14.87 13.74
C ALA A 38 -13.43 16.15 13.00
N LEU A 39 -12.46 16.08 12.08
CA LEU A 39 -12.01 17.23 11.30
C LEU A 39 -13.11 17.71 10.35
N LYS A 40 -13.77 16.80 9.60
CA LYS A 40 -14.89 17.14 8.72
C LYS A 40 -16.03 17.85 9.45
N ALA A 41 -16.34 17.46 10.69
CA ALA A 41 -17.37 18.10 11.49
C ALA A 41 -17.07 19.57 11.84
N THR A 42 -15.80 20.00 11.74
CA THR A 42 -15.38 21.39 11.98
C THR A 42 -15.34 22.24 10.71
N MET A 43 -15.46 21.63 9.53
CA MET A 43 -15.29 22.27 8.22
C MET A 43 -16.63 22.67 7.61
N ASN A 44 -16.65 23.79 6.89
CA ASN A 44 -17.76 24.15 6.00
C ASN A 44 -17.74 23.34 4.69
N GLU A 45 -18.77 23.48 3.85
CA GLU A 45 -18.92 22.69 2.62
C GLU A 45 -17.75 22.86 1.64
N ASN A 46 -17.27 24.09 1.43
CA ASN A 46 -16.15 24.36 0.52
C ASN A 46 -14.84 23.75 1.05
N GLU A 47 -14.62 23.83 2.37
CA GLU A 47 -13.45 23.22 3.02
C GLU A 47 -13.50 21.69 2.95
N GLN A 48 -14.68 21.08 3.12
CA GLN A 48 -14.85 19.64 2.97
C GLN A 48 -14.61 19.17 1.54
N GLU A 49 -15.06 19.93 0.53
CA GLU A 49 -14.79 19.62 -0.88
C GLU A 49 -13.28 19.69 -1.18
N LEU A 50 -12.61 20.75 -0.75
CA LEU A 50 -11.17 20.91 -0.93
C LEU A 50 -10.39 19.80 -0.22
N PHE A 51 -10.80 19.46 1.01
CA PHE A 51 -10.18 18.40 1.78
C PHE A 51 -10.39 17.02 1.13
N GLY A 52 -11.55 16.78 0.52
CA GLY A 52 -11.82 15.59 -0.29
C GLY A 52 -10.83 15.47 -1.44
N LYS A 53 -10.71 16.51 -2.27
CA LYS A 53 -9.75 16.57 -3.40
C LYS A 53 -8.31 16.37 -2.94
N PHE A 54 -7.94 16.95 -1.79
CA PHE A 54 -6.62 16.74 -1.19
C PHE A 54 -6.38 15.27 -0.82
N LYS A 55 -7.35 14.61 -0.17
CA LYS A 55 -7.25 13.19 0.19
C LYS A 55 -7.16 12.30 -1.05
N ASP A 56 -7.92 12.61 -2.09
CA ASP A 56 -7.87 11.86 -3.35
C ASP A 56 -6.47 11.97 -3.98
N ALA A 57 -5.92 13.18 -4.08
CA ALA A 57 -4.58 13.41 -4.60
C ALA A 57 -3.49 12.73 -3.76
N VAL A 58 -3.59 12.75 -2.42
CA VAL A 58 -2.67 12.03 -1.53
C VAL A 58 -2.79 10.51 -1.73
N THR A 59 -4.00 10.00 -1.92
CA THR A 59 -4.24 8.57 -2.16
C THR A 59 -3.62 8.13 -3.49
N GLU A 60 -3.83 8.89 -4.56
CA GLU A 60 -3.21 8.62 -5.86
C GLU A 60 -1.68 8.65 -5.79
N LEU A 61 -1.11 9.67 -5.12
CA LEU A 61 0.34 9.76 -4.89
C LEU A 61 0.87 8.55 -4.11
N ASN A 62 0.16 8.12 -3.06
CA ASN A 62 0.55 6.94 -2.29
C ASN A 62 0.50 5.68 -3.16
N CYS A 63 -0.55 5.47 -3.97
CA CYS A 63 -0.62 4.34 -4.90
C CYS A 63 0.58 4.29 -5.86
N LEU A 64 1.01 5.45 -6.39
CA LEU A 64 2.19 5.55 -7.25
C LEU A 64 3.48 5.17 -6.49
N ASN A 65 3.69 5.77 -5.30
CA ASN A 65 4.85 5.48 -4.46
C ASN A 65 4.92 4.00 -4.05
N GLU A 66 3.77 3.39 -3.77
CA GLU A 66 3.66 1.98 -3.40
C GLU A 66 4.00 1.07 -4.58
N CYS A 67 3.55 1.41 -5.79
CA CYS A 67 3.92 0.72 -7.03
C CYS A 67 5.43 0.81 -7.29
N GLU A 68 6.02 2.01 -7.19
CA GLU A 68 7.46 2.21 -7.35
C GLU A 68 8.26 1.44 -6.29
N SER A 69 7.80 1.47 -5.03
CA SER A 69 8.42 0.72 -3.94
C SER A 69 8.38 -0.78 -4.19
N PHE A 70 7.27 -1.30 -4.71
CA PHE A 70 7.15 -2.71 -5.10
C PHE A 70 8.13 -3.07 -6.21
N ILE A 71 8.21 -2.26 -7.27
CA ILE A 71 9.15 -2.48 -8.38
C ILE A 71 10.60 -2.48 -7.88
N ASN A 72 10.97 -1.48 -7.09
CA ASN A 72 12.32 -1.35 -6.53
C ASN A 72 12.67 -2.54 -5.61
N GLY A 73 11.74 -2.92 -4.74
CA GLY A 73 11.91 -4.08 -3.85
C GLY A 73 12.04 -5.39 -4.62
N PHE A 74 11.23 -5.59 -5.66
CA PHE A 74 11.29 -6.78 -6.51
C PHE A 74 12.62 -6.86 -7.26
N GLN A 75 13.04 -5.76 -7.90
CA GLN A 75 14.34 -5.70 -8.60
C GLN A 75 15.51 -5.96 -7.65
N LEU A 76 15.48 -5.40 -6.45
CA LEU A 76 16.49 -5.65 -5.42
C LEU A 76 16.52 -7.13 -5.03
N GLY A 77 15.35 -7.73 -4.77
CA GLY A 77 15.24 -9.15 -4.44
C GLY A 77 15.83 -10.06 -5.52
N VAL A 78 15.53 -9.79 -6.80
CA VAL A 78 16.12 -10.54 -7.93
C VAL A 78 17.63 -10.39 -7.98
N ARG A 79 18.17 -9.17 -7.81
CA ARG A 79 19.62 -8.93 -7.79
C ARG A 79 20.32 -9.71 -6.67
N LEU A 80 19.76 -9.69 -5.46
CA LEU A 80 20.30 -10.44 -4.32
C LEU A 80 20.29 -11.95 -4.56
N ILE A 81 19.21 -12.49 -5.16
CA ILE A 81 19.13 -13.91 -5.52
C ILE A 81 20.19 -14.27 -6.56
N VAL A 82 20.32 -13.47 -7.62
CA VAL A 82 21.32 -13.69 -8.66
C VAL A 82 22.73 -13.68 -8.05
N GLU A 83 23.06 -12.69 -7.22
CA GLU A 83 24.37 -12.61 -6.56
C GLU A 83 24.65 -13.81 -5.64
N ALA A 84 23.67 -14.22 -4.83
CA ALA A 84 23.80 -15.39 -3.96
C ALA A 84 23.99 -16.70 -4.74
N LEU A 85 23.39 -16.83 -5.93
CA LEU A 85 23.55 -18.00 -6.80
C LEU A 85 24.85 -17.97 -7.62
N HIS A 86 25.39 -16.78 -7.91
CA HIS A 86 26.70 -16.60 -8.57
C HIS A 86 27.86 -16.64 -7.57
N THR A 87 27.60 -17.00 -6.31
CA THR A 87 28.65 -17.34 -5.37
C THR A 87 29.15 -18.75 -5.73
N GLU A 88 30.02 -18.85 -6.73
CA GLU A 88 30.83 -20.04 -6.99
C GLU A 88 31.96 -20.15 -5.95
N GLU A 89 32.31 -21.43 -5.70
CA GLU A 89 33.38 -22.06 -4.89
C GLU A 89 34.56 -21.21 -4.39
#